data_AF-A0A933FDE1-F1
#
_entry.id   AF-A0A933FDE1-F1
#
_cell.length_a   1.000
_cell.length_b   1.000
_cell.length_c   1.000
_cell.angle_alpha   90.00
_cell.angle_beta   90.00
_cell.angle_gamma   90.00
#
_symmetry.space_group_name_H-M   'P 1'
#
loop_
_entity.id
_entity.type
_entity.pdbx_description
1 polymer ?
#
loop_
_entity_poly.entity_id
_entity_poly.type
_entity_poly.pdbx_seq_one_letter_code
_entity_poly.pdbx_strand_id
1 'polypeptide(L)'
;MRQLLLATAAGAPHRALERRVIPTGDPGLRLRFYAGVRRDVRRALKDFARWLRGRVGFEHPVQVTVVPHATVMGDHGAAGWALFVIPPADYLRGDVVRIYLGGGAAEILERHFRFSRREALEALVLHLAHEIKHYEQWRDGLAITERNVNRRAAALLTRYLKVRRSFTTAVAARAA
;
A
#
# COMPACT_ATOMS: atom_id res chain seq x y z
N MET A 1 -18.38 -1.37 -15.38
CA MET A 1 -19.03 -2.26 -14.38
C MET A 1 -18.25 -2.44 -13.09
N ARG A 2 -16.96 -2.85 -13.09
CA ARG A 2 -16.16 -3.06 -11.85
C ARG A 2 -15.98 -1.81 -10.96
N GLN A 3 -15.80 -0.63 -11.56
CA GLN A 3 -15.57 0.63 -10.83
C GLN A 3 -16.85 1.19 -10.20
N LEU A 4 -18.01 0.95 -10.81
CA LEU A 4 -19.33 1.38 -10.30
C LEU A 4 -19.75 0.56 -9.06
N LEU A 5 -19.43 -0.75 -9.07
CA LEU A 5 -19.67 -1.67 -7.94
C LEU A 5 -18.77 -1.37 -6.74
N LEU A 6 -17.57 -0.85 -7.02
CA LEU A 6 -16.63 -0.34 -6.03
C LEU A 6 -17.21 0.85 -5.25
N ALA A 7 -17.88 1.78 -5.94
CA ALA A 7 -18.42 2.99 -5.32
C ALA A 7 -19.63 2.73 -4.41
N THR A 8 -20.50 1.77 -4.75
CA THR A 8 -21.68 1.44 -3.92
C THR A 8 -21.38 0.47 -2.79
N ALA A 9 -20.45 -0.49 -2.96
CA ALA A 9 -20.13 -1.47 -1.93
C ALA A 9 -19.09 -0.99 -0.90
N ALA A 10 -18.17 -0.10 -1.29
CA ALA A 10 -17.05 0.34 -0.44
C ALA A 10 -17.44 1.39 0.62
N GLY A 11 -18.62 1.99 0.52
CA GLY A 11 -19.03 3.12 1.36
C GLY A 11 -18.25 4.41 1.04
N ALA A 12 -18.39 5.41 1.91
CA ALA A 12 -17.71 6.69 1.73
C ALA A 12 -16.17 6.51 1.85
N PRO A 13 -15.39 7.06 0.90
CA PRO A 13 -13.93 6.98 0.94
C PRO A 13 -13.36 7.79 2.10
N HIS A 14 -12.24 7.32 2.62
CA HIS A 14 -11.44 8.14 3.53
C HIS A 14 -10.78 9.29 2.75
N ARG A 15 -11.03 10.53 3.15
CA ARG A 15 -10.34 11.69 2.58
C ARG A 15 -8.95 11.83 3.20
N ALA A 16 -7.92 11.82 2.37
CA ALA A 16 -6.51 11.95 2.76
C ALA A 16 -6.13 13.39 3.15
N LEU A 17 -6.94 14.02 4.00
CA LEU A 17 -6.82 15.40 4.47
C LEU A 17 -5.97 15.47 5.75
N GLU A 18 -4.73 15.00 5.71
CA GLU A 18 -3.80 15.32 6.79
C GLU A 18 -3.14 16.67 6.50
N ARG A 19 -3.23 17.60 7.46
CA ARG A 19 -2.47 18.87 7.44
C ARG A 19 -1.00 18.54 7.20
N ARG A 20 -0.27 19.44 6.53
CA ARG A 20 1.19 19.37 6.33
C ARG A 20 1.90 19.49 7.69
N VAL A 21 1.74 18.51 8.56
CA VAL A 21 2.65 18.27 9.67
C VAL A 21 3.85 17.61 9.00
N ILE A 22 4.98 18.30 8.99
CA ILE A 22 6.27 17.73 8.58
C ILE A 22 6.95 17.28 9.87
N PRO A 23 6.77 16.01 10.33
CA PRO A 23 7.78 15.43 11.19
C PRO A 23 9.04 15.25 10.33
N THR A 24 10.08 16.02 10.62
CA THR A 24 11.43 15.71 10.15
C THR A 24 11.80 14.33 10.70
N GLY A 25 12.26 13.44 9.84
CA GLY A 25 12.62 12.09 10.26
C GLY A 25 13.53 11.42 9.27
N ASP A 26 14.25 10.41 9.74
CA ASP A 26 15.18 9.68 8.90
C ASP A 26 14.47 8.97 7.74
N PRO A 27 15.14 8.86 6.58
CA PRO A 27 14.65 8.10 5.45
C PRO A 27 14.21 6.68 5.83
N GLY A 28 13.12 6.21 5.24
CA GLY A 28 12.62 4.86 5.51
C GLY A 28 11.11 4.73 5.43
N LEU A 29 10.64 3.47 5.43
CA LEU A 29 9.22 3.14 5.35
C LEU A 29 8.59 2.93 6.73
N ARG A 30 7.54 3.69 7.04
CA ARG A 30 6.76 3.63 8.28
C ARG A 30 5.31 3.28 7.97
N LEU A 31 4.71 2.43 8.81
CA LEU A 31 3.28 2.12 8.72
C LEU A 31 2.55 2.78 9.88
N ARG A 32 1.50 3.53 9.59
CA ARG A 32 0.54 4.06 10.55
C ARG A 32 -0.80 3.38 10.31
N PHE A 33 -1.47 2.92 11.35
CA PHE A 33 -2.74 2.21 11.23
C PHE A 33 -3.79 2.89 12.10
N TYR A 34 -4.91 3.29 11.50
CA TYR A 34 -6.02 3.86 12.24
C TYR A 34 -6.74 2.80 13.07
N ALA A 35 -7.53 3.23 14.05
CA ALA A 35 -8.43 2.34 14.77
C ALA A 35 -9.37 1.63 13.78
N GLY A 36 -9.76 0.39 14.08
CA GLY A 36 -10.62 -0.42 13.22
C GLY A 36 -9.92 -1.22 12.12
N VAL A 37 -8.66 -0.93 11.75
CA VAL A 37 -7.94 -1.78 10.77
C VAL A 37 -7.75 -3.18 11.37
N ARG A 38 -8.20 -4.22 10.67
CA ARG A 38 -8.12 -5.62 11.11
C ARG A 38 -6.69 -6.10 11.36
N ARG A 39 -6.55 -7.05 12.30
CA ARG A 39 -5.24 -7.58 12.74
C ARG A 39 -4.48 -8.31 11.63
N ASP A 40 -5.17 -9.07 10.79
CA ASP A 40 -4.59 -9.81 9.67
C ASP A 40 -4.09 -8.89 8.55
N VAL A 41 -4.84 -7.82 8.24
CA VAL A 41 -4.39 -6.72 7.35
C VAL A 41 -3.12 -6.07 7.89
N ARG A 42 -3.11 -5.70 9.18
CA ARG A 42 -1.91 -5.14 9.83
C ARG A 42 -0.71 -6.07 9.70
N ARG A 43 -0.90 -7.37 9.95
CA ARG A 43 0.15 -8.36 9.87
C ARG A 43 0.70 -8.49 8.45
N ALA A 44 -0.16 -8.69 7.46
CA ALA A 44 0.23 -8.83 6.06
C ALA A 44 1.07 -7.62 5.57
N LEU A 45 0.63 -6.41 5.91
CA LEU A 45 1.32 -5.18 5.54
C LEU A 45 2.63 -4.97 6.32
N LYS A 46 2.68 -5.32 7.61
CA LYS A 46 3.92 -5.29 8.41
C LYS A 46 4.98 -6.24 7.85
N ASP A 47 4.57 -7.46 7.49
CA ASP A 47 5.46 -8.47 6.94
C ASP A 47 6.01 -8.04 5.57
N PHE A 48 5.15 -7.48 4.72
CA PHE A 48 5.57 -6.91 3.45
C PHE A 48 6.49 -5.69 3.62
N ALA A 49 6.15 -4.75 4.51
CA ALA A 49 6.98 -3.58 4.77
C ALA A 49 8.36 -3.95 5.32
N ARG A 50 8.46 -4.94 6.21
CA ARG A 50 9.75 -5.46 6.69
C ARG A 50 10.60 -5.99 5.53
N TRP A 51 9.99 -6.76 4.63
CA TRP A 51 10.67 -7.28 3.45
C TRP A 51 11.09 -6.20 2.45
N LEU A 52 10.27 -5.15 2.30
CA LEU A 52 10.52 -4.01 1.41
C LEU A 52 11.70 -3.14 1.85
N ARG A 53 11.87 -2.92 3.16
CA ARG A 53 12.93 -2.05 3.69
C ARG A 53 14.34 -2.47 3.25
N GLY A 54 14.57 -3.75 2.98
CA GLY A 54 15.86 -4.25 2.45
C GLY A 54 15.95 -4.28 0.92
N ARG A 55 14.98 -3.73 0.19
CA ARG A 55 14.86 -3.87 -1.28
C ARG A 55 14.57 -2.58 -2.02
N VAL A 56 14.05 -1.58 -1.33
CA VAL A 56 13.75 -0.26 -1.89
C VAL A 56 14.61 0.76 -1.15
N GLY A 57 15.40 1.54 -1.89
CA GLY A 57 16.12 2.69 -1.36
C GLY A 57 15.14 3.80 -1.00
N PHE A 58 14.63 3.80 0.23
CA PHE A 58 13.80 4.89 0.72
C PHE A 58 14.71 6.06 1.09
N GLU A 59 14.80 7.05 0.20
CA GLU A 59 15.60 8.27 0.41
C GLU A 59 14.88 9.37 1.19
N HIS A 60 13.60 9.15 1.43
CA HIS A 60 12.69 10.05 2.13
C HIS A 60 12.00 9.29 3.26
N PRO A 61 11.53 9.97 4.32
CA PRO A 61 10.58 9.36 5.24
C PRO A 61 9.27 9.09 4.48
N VAL A 62 8.91 7.82 4.31
CA VAL A 62 7.68 7.39 3.65
C VAL A 62 6.70 6.87 4.69
N GLN A 63 5.57 7.53 4.87
CA GLN A 63 4.50 7.09 5.74
C GLN A 63 3.35 6.48 4.94
N VAL A 64 3.06 5.21 5.21
CA VAL A 64 1.86 4.53 4.72
C VAL A 64 0.80 4.57 5.82
N THR A 65 -0.23 5.39 5.64
CA THR A 65 -1.41 5.43 6.51
C THR A 65 -2.46 4.45 6.01
N VAL A 66 -2.75 3.44 6.83
CA VAL A 66 -3.77 2.42 6.55
C VAL A 66 -5.01 2.73 7.35
N VAL A 67 -6.15 2.82 6.66
CA VAL A 67 -7.45 3.19 7.23
C VAL A 67 -8.42 2.01 7.19
N PRO A 68 -9.43 1.95 8.08
CA PRO A 68 -10.43 0.86 8.06
C PRO A 68 -11.38 0.94 6.85
N HIS A 69 -11.43 2.08 6.17
CA HIS A 69 -12.24 2.28 4.98
C HIS A 69 -11.74 1.40 3.83
N ALA A 70 -12.65 1.03 2.94
CA ALA A 70 -12.31 0.26 1.76
C ALA A 70 -11.54 1.09 0.74
N THR A 71 -11.90 2.37 0.56
CA THR A 71 -11.25 3.27 -0.40
C THR A 71 -10.72 4.53 0.28
N VAL A 72 -9.78 5.18 -0.41
CA VAL A 72 -9.15 6.44 -0.06
C VAL A 72 -9.29 7.40 -1.23
N MET A 73 -9.32 8.71 -0.97
CA MET A 73 -9.33 9.74 -2.00
C MET A 73 -8.49 10.95 -1.59
N GLY A 74 -7.85 11.58 -2.57
CA GLY A 74 -7.18 12.87 -2.40
C GLY A 74 -8.14 14.05 -2.57
N ASP A 75 -7.60 15.25 -2.69
CA ASP A 75 -8.37 16.51 -2.73
C ASP A 75 -9.19 16.68 -4.02
N HIS A 76 -8.65 16.21 -5.15
CA HIS A 76 -9.24 16.37 -6.48
C HIS A 76 -9.39 15.04 -7.24
N GLY A 77 -9.30 13.90 -6.53
CA GLY A 77 -9.22 12.58 -7.13
C GLY A 77 -10.47 11.72 -6.96
N ALA A 78 -10.63 10.74 -7.85
CA ALA A 78 -11.58 9.64 -7.65
C ALA A 78 -11.12 8.73 -6.49
N ALA A 79 -12.09 8.10 -5.83
CA ALA A 79 -11.79 7.12 -4.80
C ALA A 79 -11.08 5.89 -5.40
N GLY A 80 -10.04 5.41 -4.71
CA GLY A 80 -9.26 4.23 -5.07
C GLY A 80 -8.92 3.37 -3.87
N TRP A 81 -8.34 2.20 -4.11
CA TRP A 81 -7.93 1.28 -3.03
C TRP A 81 -6.70 1.78 -2.27
N ALA A 82 -5.86 2.57 -2.94
CA ALA A 82 -4.67 3.20 -2.40
C ALA A 82 -4.43 4.54 -3.10
N LEU A 83 -3.54 5.35 -2.55
CA LEU A 83 -3.19 6.66 -3.08
C LEU A 83 -1.77 7.04 -2.67
N PHE A 84 -0.89 7.23 -3.64
CA PHE A 84 0.34 8.01 -3.51
C PHE A 84 0.00 9.50 -3.62
N VAL A 85 0.27 10.27 -2.57
CA VAL A 85 0.10 11.71 -2.60
C VAL A 85 1.35 12.32 -3.21
N ILE A 86 1.25 12.78 -4.45
CA ILE A 86 2.37 13.39 -5.18
C ILE A 86 2.92 14.55 -4.36
N PRO A 87 4.20 14.50 -3.97
CA PRO A 87 4.83 15.61 -3.28
C PRO A 87 4.84 16.88 -4.14
N PRO A 88 4.57 18.06 -3.56
CA PRO A 88 4.75 19.34 -4.24
C PRO A 88 6.23 19.59 -4.57
N ALA A 89 6.47 20.55 -5.47
CA ALA A 89 7.81 20.84 -5.99
C ALA A 89 8.80 21.36 -4.93
N ASP A 90 8.32 21.86 -3.79
CA ASP A 90 9.12 22.37 -2.69
C ASP A 90 9.52 21.30 -1.65
N TYR A 91 9.23 20.02 -1.88
CA TYR A 91 9.60 18.96 -0.92
C TYR A 91 11.11 18.77 -0.79
N LEU A 92 11.57 18.76 0.45
CA LEU A 92 12.96 18.48 0.82
C LEU A 92 13.15 17.00 1.19
N ARG A 93 14.41 16.53 1.25
CA ARG A 93 14.75 15.14 1.61
C ARG A 93 14.14 14.68 2.95
N GLY A 94 13.99 15.61 3.90
CA GLY A 94 13.41 15.33 5.22
C GLY A 94 11.87 15.36 5.28
N ASP A 95 11.20 15.73 4.18
CA ASP A 95 9.74 15.84 4.15
C ASP A 95 9.07 14.48 3.99
N VAL A 96 7.99 14.27 4.74
CA VAL A 96 7.27 12.99 4.75
C VAL A 96 6.48 12.81 3.47
N VAL A 97 6.89 11.83 2.69
CA VAL A 97 6.13 11.31 1.55
C VAL A 97 4.98 10.44 2.07
N ARG A 98 3.78 10.67 1.55
CA ARG A 98 2.55 10.07 2.07
C ARG A 98 1.93 9.09 1.08
N ILE A 99 1.58 7.92 1.60
CA ILE A 99 0.79 6.91 0.92
C ILE A 99 -0.40 6.57 1.81
N TYR A 100 -1.60 6.48 1.22
CA TYR A 100 -2.80 6.01 1.90
C TYR A 100 -3.25 4.66 1.34
N LEU A 101 -3.78 3.81 2.20
CA LEU A 101 -4.28 2.49 1.82
C LEU A 101 -5.60 2.18 2.52
N GLY A 102 -6.61 1.82 1.75
CA GLY A 102 -7.90 1.34 2.26
C GLY A 102 -7.79 -0.09 2.76
N GLY A 103 -7.55 -0.26 4.06
CA GLY A 103 -7.44 -1.57 4.68
C GLY A 103 -8.74 -2.39 4.63
N GLY A 104 -9.89 -1.71 4.51
CA GLY A 104 -11.21 -2.31 4.32
C GLY A 104 -11.42 -2.97 2.95
N ALA A 105 -10.47 -2.81 2.03
CA ALA A 105 -10.60 -3.33 0.68
C ALA A 105 -10.66 -4.86 0.66
N ALA A 106 -9.98 -5.52 1.59
CA ALA A 106 -9.97 -6.97 1.63
C ALA A 106 -11.36 -7.55 1.89
N GLU A 107 -12.17 -6.90 2.74
CA GLU A 107 -13.55 -7.30 3.01
C GLU A 107 -14.43 -7.18 1.77
N ILE A 108 -14.23 -6.12 0.98
CA ILE A 108 -14.96 -5.91 -0.27
C ILE A 108 -14.57 -6.97 -1.30
N LEU A 109 -13.28 -7.28 -1.41
CA LEU A 109 -12.77 -8.33 -2.31
C LEU A 109 -13.33 -9.72 -1.97
N GLU A 110 -13.42 -10.05 -0.68
CA GLU A 110 -14.02 -11.32 -0.23
C GLU A 110 -15.51 -11.38 -0.58
N ARG A 111 -16.27 -10.36 -0.17
CA ARG A 111 -17.74 -10.36 -0.26
C ARG A 111 -18.26 -10.22 -1.69
N HIS A 112 -17.61 -9.39 -2.51
CA HIS A 112 -18.15 -9.00 -3.82
C HIS A 112 -17.36 -9.55 -4.99
N PHE A 113 -16.13 -10.04 -4.77
CA PHE A 113 -15.26 -10.51 -5.84
C PHE A 113 -14.83 -11.97 -5.70
N ARG A 114 -15.36 -12.69 -4.70
CA ARG A 114 -15.10 -14.13 -4.44
C ARG A 114 -13.63 -14.45 -4.16
N PHE A 115 -12.89 -13.49 -3.61
CA PHE A 115 -11.51 -13.74 -3.19
C PHE A 115 -11.56 -14.54 -1.89
N SER A 116 -10.67 -15.54 -1.75
CA SER A 116 -10.33 -16.06 -0.43
C SER A 116 -9.68 -14.97 0.41
N ARG A 117 -9.68 -15.12 1.75
CA ARG A 117 -9.00 -14.15 2.63
C ARG A 117 -7.53 -13.96 2.26
N ARG A 118 -6.85 -15.03 1.84
CA ARG A 118 -5.45 -14.98 1.41
C ARG A 118 -5.28 -14.12 0.16
N GLU A 119 -6.11 -14.33 -0.86
CA GLU A 119 -6.07 -13.56 -2.11
C GLU A 119 -6.39 -12.09 -1.85
N ALA A 120 -7.36 -11.80 -0.96
CA ALA A 120 -7.71 -10.43 -0.59
C ALA A 120 -6.54 -9.70 0.11
N LEU A 121 -5.81 -10.39 1.00
CA LEU A 121 -4.61 -9.83 1.61
C LEU A 121 -3.46 -9.66 0.61
N GLU A 122 -3.31 -10.55 -0.37
CA GLU A 122 -2.31 -10.42 -1.44
C GLU A 122 -2.64 -9.27 -2.39
N ALA A 123 -3.91 -9.02 -2.68
CA ALA A 123 -4.37 -7.84 -3.41
C ALA A 123 -4.10 -6.53 -2.66
N LEU A 124 -4.32 -6.48 -1.34
CA LEU A 124 -3.91 -5.33 -0.52
C LEU A 124 -2.40 -5.06 -0.60
N VAL A 125 -1.59 -6.11 -0.56
CA VAL A 125 -0.14 -6.00 -0.75
C VAL A 125 0.20 -5.49 -2.15
N LEU A 126 -0.53 -5.94 -3.18
CA LEU A 126 -0.38 -5.44 -4.55
C LEU A 126 -0.70 -3.95 -4.67
N HIS A 127 -1.76 -3.48 -4.02
CA HIS A 127 -2.14 -2.06 -3.99
C HIS A 127 -1.04 -1.22 -3.34
N LEU A 128 -0.48 -1.66 -2.20
CA LEU A 128 0.67 -0.96 -1.63
C LEU A 128 1.90 -1.03 -2.55
N ALA A 129 2.18 -2.18 -3.17
CA ALA A 129 3.28 -2.32 -4.11
C ALA A 129 3.17 -1.36 -5.30
N HIS A 130 1.94 -1.11 -5.77
CA HIS A 130 1.63 -0.14 -6.83
C HIS A 130 2.04 1.28 -6.41
N GLU A 131 1.60 1.75 -5.24
CA GLU A 131 1.98 3.09 -4.75
C GLU A 131 3.48 3.23 -4.47
N ILE A 132 4.14 2.15 -4.05
CA ILE A 132 5.60 2.14 -3.90
C ILE A 132 6.31 2.33 -5.26
N LYS A 133 5.71 1.89 -6.37
CA LYS A 133 6.28 2.14 -7.71
C LYS A 133 6.06 3.57 -8.19
N HIS A 134 4.97 4.22 -7.79
CA HIS A 134 4.84 5.67 -7.97
C HIS A 134 5.86 6.44 -7.14
N TYR A 135 6.09 6.04 -5.89
CA TYR A 135 7.16 6.61 -5.08
C TYR A 135 8.54 6.48 -5.76
N GLU A 136 8.89 5.30 -6.28
CA GLU A 136 10.17 5.12 -7.00
C GLU A 136 10.25 6.04 -8.23
N GLN A 137 9.17 6.14 -9.03
CA GLN A 137 9.14 7.07 -10.17
C GLN A 137 9.40 8.51 -9.71
N TRP A 138 8.71 8.97 -8.66
CA TRP A 138 8.88 10.32 -8.13
C TRP A 138 10.28 10.57 -7.60
N ARG A 139 10.80 9.65 -6.77
CA ARG A 139 12.15 9.71 -6.21
C ARG A 139 13.21 9.80 -7.32
N ASP A 140 13.01 9.05 -8.41
CA ASP A 140 13.96 8.96 -9.52
C ASP A 140 13.78 10.11 -10.55
N GLY A 141 12.93 11.11 -10.27
CA GLY A 141 12.67 12.24 -11.16
C GLY A 141 11.92 11.86 -12.45
N LEU A 142 11.29 10.69 -12.47
CA LEU A 142 10.53 10.19 -13.62
C LEU A 142 9.08 10.70 -13.57
N ALA A 143 8.48 10.88 -14.75
CA ALA A 143 7.06 11.19 -14.84
C ALA A 143 6.20 10.09 -14.19
N ILE A 144 5.27 10.51 -13.32
CA ILE A 144 4.30 9.63 -12.67
C ILE A 144 3.27 9.21 -13.69
N THR A 145 3.36 7.96 -14.15
CA THR A 145 2.44 7.41 -15.15
C THR A 145 2.09 5.96 -14.79
N GLU A 146 0.90 5.52 -15.18
CA GLU A 146 0.45 4.12 -15.04
C GLU A 146 1.28 3.13 -15.87
N ARG A 147 2.03 3.63 -16.86
CA ARG A 147 2.79 2.79 -17.77
C ARG A 147 3.81 1.97 -16.99
N ASN A 148 3.71 0.64 -17.12
CA ASN A 148 4.57 -0.35 -16.46
C ASN A 148 4.46 -0.44 -14.92
N VAL A 149 3.74 0.46 -14.24
CA VAL A 149 3.59 0.43 -12.78
C VAL A 149 2.92 -0.87 -12.34
N ASN A 150 1.80 -1.23 -12.96
CA ASN A 150 1.09 -2.49 -12.68
C ASN A 150 1.99 -3.73 -12.85
N ARG A 151 2.77 -3.77 -13.95
CA ARG A 151 3.70 -4.88 -14.21
C ARG A 151 4.80 -4.96 -13.15
N ARG A 152 5.39 -3.82 -12.78
CA ARG A 152 6.45 -3.76 -11.76
C ARG A 152 5.93 -4.09 -10.35
N ALA A 153 4.72 -3.65 -10.02
CA ALA A 153 4.06 -3.96 -8.76
C ALA A 153 3.77 -5.47 -8.65
N ALA A 154 3.21 -6.07 -9.71
CA ALA A 154 2.98 -7.52 -9.77
C ALA A 154 4.30 -8.30 -9.64
N ALA A 155 5.37 -7.87 -10.32
CA ALA A 155 6.68 -8.49 -10.20
C ALA A 155 7.23 -8.40 -8.76
N LEU A 156 7.01 -7.28 -8.07
CA LEU A 156 7.43 -7.10 -6.67
C LEU A 156 6.66 -8.04 -5.73
N LEU A 157 5.35 -8.16 -5.91
CA LEU A 157 4.51 -9.10 -5.17
C LEU A 157 4.99 -10.55 -5.38
N THR A 158 5.22 -10.96 -6.63
CA THR A 158 5.71 -12.31 -6.95
C THR A 158 7.01 -12.64 -6.22
N ARG A 159 7.97 -11.69 -6.18
CA ARG A 159 9.23 -11.86 -5.43
C ARG A 159 8.99 -12.00 -3.93
N TYR A 160 8.09 -11.19 -3.36
CA TYR A 160 7.73 -11.28 -1.95
C TYR A 160 7.09 -12.63 -1.60
N LEU A 161 6.12 -13.08 -2.40
CA LEU A 161 5.43 -14.35 -2.18
C LEU A 161 6.37 -15.55 -2.32
N LYS A 162 7.34 -15.50 -3.24
CA LYS A 162 8.38 -16.53 -3.36
C LYS A 162 9.16 -16.68 -2.05
N VAL A 163 9.66 -15.58 -1.50
CA VAL A 163 10.39 -15.59 -0.21
C VAL A 163 9.50 -16.08 0.93
N ARG A 164 8.25 -15.61 1.00
CA ARG A 164 7.30 -16.03 2.05
C ARG A 164 7.03 -17.53 2.01
N ARG A 165 6.82 -18.10 0.83
CA ARG A 165 6.58 -19.54 0.65
C ARG A 165 7.81 -20.37 1.07
N SER A 166 9.01 -19.97 0.63
CA SER A 166 10.25 -20.66 1.02
C SER A 166 10.43 -20.71 2.54
N PHE A 167 10.12 -19.62 3.24
CA PHE A 167 10.17 -19.60 4.71
C PHE A 167 9.14 -20.55 5.34
N THR A 168 7.89 -20.54 4.87
CA THR A 168 6.84 -21.44 5.37
C THR A 168 7.20 -22.92 5.17
N THR A 169 7.70 -23.30 3.99
CA THR A 169 8.15 -24.67 3.72
C THR A 169 9.31 -25.08 4.62
N ALA A 170 10.30 -24.22 4.81
CA ALA A 170 11.45 -24.51 5.67
C ALA A 170 11.05 -24.70 7.15
N VAL A 171 10.08 -23.92 7.65
CA VAL A 171 9.55 -24.09 9.02
C VAL A 171 8.77 -25.39 9.15
N ALA A 172 7.90 -25.71 8.18
CA ALA A 172 7.13 -26.96 8.19
C ALA A 172 8.03 -28.21 8.17
N ALA A 173 9.08 -28.19 7.35
CA ALA A 173 10.06 -29.29 7.27
C ALA A 173 10.90 -29.47 8.55
N ARG A 174 10.99 -28.46 9.42
CA ARG A 174 11.69 -28.54 10.71
C ARG A 174 10.79 -28.96 11.86
N ALA A 175 9.47 -28.98 11.66
CA ALA A 175 8.47 -29.35 12.66
C ALA A 175 7.91 -30.77 12.46
N ALA A 176 8.35 -31.46 11.41
CA ALA A 176 8.08 -32.87 11.13
C ALA A 176 9.32 -33.71 11.49
#